data_AF-A0AAW5L5Y4-F1
#
_entry.id   AF-A0AAW5L5Y4-F1
#
_cell.length_a   1.000
_cell.length_b   1.000
_cell.length_c   1.000
_cell.angle_alpha   90.00
_cell.angle_beta   90.00
_cell.angle_gamma   90.00
#
_symmetry.space_group_name_H-M   'P 1'
#
loop_
_entity.id
_entity.type
_entity.pdbx_description
1 polymer ?
#
loop_
_entity_poly.entity_id
_entity_poly.type
_entity_poly.pdbx_seq_one_letter_code
_entity_poly.pdbx_strand_id
1 'polypeptide(L)'
;MEQVKLREIGYKVLQETLILSRNVLFFPEDTTGVKYVHEIIDAIHNIPDSIQNGNEKFLDFELELLKDTLSKMDFESVLGQNIKFFKLYYLEIESLLRKNML
;
A
#
# COMPACT_ATOMS: atom_id res chain seq x y z
N MET A 1 5.62 -17.14 -14.97
CA MET A 1 5.73 -15.77 -15.50
C MET A 1 4.82 -14.82 -14.73
N GLU A 2 3.55 -15.20 -14.52
CA GLU A 2 2.58 -14.47 -13.70
C GLU A 2 2.95 -14.41 -12.20
N GLN A 3 3.40 -15.53 -11.62
CA GLN A 3 3.87 -15.58 -10.22
C GLN A 3 5.07 -14.66 -9.92
N VAL A 4 5.98 -14.50 -10.89
CA VAL A 4 7.13 -13.59 -10.77
C VAL A 4 6.66 -12.14 -10.75
N LYS A 5 5.70 -11.79 -11.62
CA LYS A 5 5.09 -10.46 -11.64
C LYS A 5 4.37 -10.12 -10.34
N LEU A 6 3.65 -11.08 -9.74
CA LEU A 6 2.93 -10.85 -8.49
C LEU A 6 3.89 -10.55 -7.33
N ARG A 7 5.00 -11.29 -7.23
CA ARG A 7 6.06 -11.01 -6.24
C ARG A 7 6.71 -9.65 -6.45
N GLU A 8 7.01 -9.28 -7.70
CA GLU A 8 7.54 -7.95 -8.02
C GLU A 8 6.58 -6.82 -7.58
N ILE A 9 5.27 -7.02 -7.73
CA ILE A 9 4.26 -6.09 -7.24
C ILE A 9 4.27 -6.04 -5.71
N GLY A 10 4.29 -7.18 -5.03
CA GLY A 10 4.39 -7.22 -3.57
C GLY A 10 5.61 -6.44 -3.05
N TYR A 11 6.78 -6.61 -3.67
CA TYR A 11 7.98 -5.82 -3.33
C TYR A 11 7.79 -4.32 -3.55
N LYS A 12 7.16 -3.91 -4.65
CA LYS A 12 6.87 -2.49 -4.92
C LYS A 12 5.88 -1.90 -3.93
N VAL A 13 4.85 -2.65 -3.56
CA VAL A 13 3.88 -2.24 -2.53
C VAL A 13 4.59 -1.97 -1.21
N LEU A 14 5.48 -2.86 -0.79
CA LEU A 14 6.30 -2.67 0.42
C LEU A 14 7.16 -1.40 0.31
N GLN A 15 7.84 -1.19 -0.82
CA GLN A 15 8.67 -0.02 -1.08
C GLN A 15 7.87 1.29 -1.02
N GLU A 16 6.75 1.38 -1.73
CA GLU A 16 5.92 2.58 -1.77
C GLU A 16 5.30 2.88 -0.39
N THR A 17 4.98 1.84 0.38
CA THR A 17 4.46 2.01 1.74
C THR A 17 5.53 2.59 2.68
N LEU A 18 6.79 2.19 2.53
CA LEU A 18 7.91 2.80 3.27
C LEU A 18 8.09 4.28 2.90
N ILE A 19 7.95 4.62 1.61
CA ILE A 19 8.05 6.01 1.14
C ILE A 19 6.91 6.86 1.72
N LEU A 20 5.67 6.36 1.68
CA LEU A 20 4.51 7.03 2.28
C LEU A 20 4.73 7.24 3.78
N SER A 21 5.08 6.17 4.51
CA SER A 21 5.31 6.20 5.96
C SER A 21 6.34 7.25 6.35
N ARG A 22 7.49 7.29 5.66
CA ARG A 22 8.54 8.30 5.90
C ARG A 22 8.01 9.72 5.71
N ASN A 23 7.25 9.96 4.64
CA ASN A 23 6.77 11.29 4.32
C ASN A 23 5.71 11.77 5.32
N VAL A 24 4.80 10.89 5.74
CA VAL A 24 3.75 11.21 6.71
C VAL A 24 4.34 11.42 8.11
N LEU A 25 5.27 10.55 8.54
CA LEU A 25 5.93 10.65 9.85
C LEU A 25 6.84 11.88 10.00
N PHE A 26 7.15 12.57 8.90
CA PHE A 26 7.82 13.87 8.96
C PHE A 26 6.91 14.98 9.55
N PHE A 27 5.59 14.77 9.51
CA PHE A 27 4.56 15.65 10.09
C PHE A 27 3.74 14.87 11.13
N PRO A 28 4.33 14.52 12.29
CA PRO A 28 3.68 13.64 13.28
C PRO A 28 2.40 14.23 13.89
N GLU A 29 2.15 15.53 13.74
CA GLU A 29 0.90 16.19 14.12
C GLU A 29 -0.30 15.77 13.24
N ASP A 30 -0.06 15.17 12.07
CA ASP A 30 -1.09 14.58 11.21
C ASP A 30 -1.59 13.24 11.78
N THR A 31 -2.33 13.30 12.88
CA THR A 31 -2.85 12.10 13.55
C THR A 31 -3.70 11.22 12.64
N THR A 32 -4.46 11.81 11.71
CA THR A 32 -5.23 11.07 10.70
C THR A 32 -4.31 10.37 9.70
N GLY A 33 -3.32 11.08 9.15
CA GLY A 33 -2.33 10.49 8.26
C GLY A 33 -1.55 9.35 8.91
N VAL A 34 -1.10 9.53 10.17
CA VAL A 34 -0.41 8.49 10.94
C VAL A 34 -1.32 7.26 11.13
N LYS A 35 -2.61 7.47 11.45
CA LYS A 35 -3.59 6.39 11.55
C LYS A 35 -3.72 5.63 10.23
N TYR A 36 -3.86 6.34 9.10
CA TYR A 36 -3.97 5.69 7.79
C TYR A 36 -2.70 4.91 7.41
N VAL A 37 -1.51 5.41 7.75
CA VAL A 37 -0.26 4.66 7.56
C VAL A 37 -0.28 3.34 8.34
N HIS A 38 -0.76 3.35 9.59
CA HIS A 38 -0.91 2.11 10.36
C HIS A 38 -1.90 1.14 9.71
N GLU A 39 -3.07 1.62 9.28
CA GLU A 39 -4.06 0.77 8.61
C GLU A 39 -3.52 0.15 7.30
N ILE A 40 -2.70 0.90 6.55
CA ILE A 40 -2.00 0.38 5.36
C ILE A 40 -0.98 -0.68 5.73
N ILE A 41 -0.16 -0.44 6.76
CA ILE A 41 0.85 -1.41 7.24
C ILE A 41 0.17 -2.71 7.70
N ASP A 42 -0.94 -2.60 8.42
CA ASP A 42 -1.75 -3.74 8.85
C ASP A 42 -2.36 -4.48 7.66
N ALA A 43 -2.76 -3.80 6.58
CA ALA A 43 -3.27 -4.46 5.38
C ALA A 43 -2.21 -5.29 4.64
N ILE A 44 -0.92 -4.93 4.75
CA ILE A 44 0.17 -5.56 3.98
C ILE A 44 1.09 -6.45 4.83
N HIS A 45 0.76 -6.69 6.10
CA HIS A 45 1.70 -7.27 7.06
C HIS A 45 2.22 -8.67 6.71
N ASN A 46 1.47 -9.50 5.96
CA ASN A 46 1.96 -10.82 5.54
C ASN A 46 2.52 -10.83 4.12
N ILE A 47 2.52 -9.72 3.38
CA ILE A 47 3.12 -9.69 2.03
C ILE A 47 4.56 -10.24 2.04
N PRO A 48 5.43 -9.88 3.02
CA PRO A 48 6.77 -10.46 3.09
C PRO A 48 6.77 -11.99 3.24
N ASP A 49 5.91 -12.54 4.10
CA ASP A 49 5.79 -13.98 4.33
C ASP A 49 5.22 -14.69 3.09
N SER A 50 4.17 -14.13 2.49
CA SER A 50 3.56 -14.59 1.24
C SER A 50 4.60 -14.70 0.10
N ILE A 51 5.49 -13.71 -0.01
CA ILE A 51 6.58 -13.70 -0.98
C ILE A 51 7.61 -14.79 -0.67
N GLN A 52 8.07 -14.87 0.59
CA GLN A 52 9.11 -15.82 1.02
C GLN A 52 8.68 -17.27 0.85
N ASN A 53 7.43 -17.57 1.17
CA ASN A 53 6.85 -18.91 1.08
C ASN A 53 6.33 -19.26 -0.32
N GLY A 54 6.35 -18.31 -1.27
CA GLY A 54 5.80 -18.52 -2.61
C GLY A 54 4.31 -18.83 -2.58
N ASN A 55 3.55 -18.15 -1.73
CA ASN A 55 2.10 -18.33 -1.60
C ASN A 55 1.36 -17.25 -2.41
N GLU A 56 1.29 -17.42 -3.73
CA GLU A 56 0.75 -16.37 -4.61
C GLU A 56 -0.75 -16.11 -4.41
N LYS A 57 -1.53 -17.12 -4.03
CA LYS A 57 -2.96 -16.92 -3.73
C LYS A 57 -3.17 -16.01 -2.52
N PHE A 58 -2.35 -16.18 -1.49
CA PHE A 58 -2.43 -15.34 -0.31
C PHE A 58 -1.88 -13.95 -0.58
N LEU A 59 -0.80 -13.85 -1.37
CA LEU A 59 -0.28 -12.56 -1.83
C LEU A 59 -1.34 -11.75 -2.59
N ASP A 60 -2.08 -12.37 -3.51
CA ASP A 60 -3.16 -11.71 -4.26
C ASP A 60 -4.28 -11.23 -3.33
N PHE A 61 -4.68 -12.05 -2.35
CA PHE A 61 -5.64 -11.65 -1.33
C PHE A 61 -5.19 -10.42 -0.53
N GLU A 62 -3.92 -10.34 -0.13
CA GLU A 62 -3.40 -9.19 0.61
C GLU A 62 -3.34 -7.91 -0.25
N LEU A 63 -3.07 -8.05 -1.55
CA LEU A 63 -3.10 -6.92 -2.48
C LEU A 63 -4.54 -6.37 -2.67
N GLU A 64 -5.54 -7.26 -2.71
CA GLU A 64 -6.95 -6.83 -2.72
C GLU A 64 -7.38 -6.22 -1.37
N LEU A 65 -6.88 -6.74 -0.24
CA LEU A 65 -7.12 -6.15 1.08
C LEU A 65 -6.55 -4.72 1.17
N LEU A 66 -5.35 -4.49 0.62
CA LEU A 66 -4.78 -3.15 0.53
C LEU A 66 -5.67 -2.21 -0.30
N LYS A 67 -6.17 -2.67 -1.45
CA LYS A 67 -7.05 -1.88 -2.31
C LYS A 67 -8.37 -1.51 -1.61
N ASP A 68 -8.99 -2.47 -0.93
CA ASP A 68 -10.19 -2.24 -0.13
C ASP A 68 -9.92 -1.24 1.00
N THR A 69 -8.79 -1.38 1.68
CA THR A 69 -8.34 -0.45 2.75
C THR A 69 -8.23 0.97 2.21
N LEU A 70 -7.56 1.16 1.07
CA LEU A 70 -7.40 2.47 0.44
C LEU A 70 -8.72 3.09 -0.03
N SER A 71 -9.65 2.27 -0.54
CA SER A 71 -10.95 2.75 -1.04
C SER A 71 -11.83 3.40 0.04
N LYS A 72 -11.55 3.11 1.32
CA LYS A 72 -12.30 3.62 2.48
C LYS A 72 -11.69 4.87 3.09
N MET A 73 -10.49 5.28 2.65
CA MET A 73 -9.78 6.42 3.21
C MET A 73 -10.26 7.73 2.59
N ASP A 74 -10.56 8.71 3.45
CA ASP A 74 -10.81 10.08 3.03
C ASP A 74 -9.50 10.87 3.05
N PHE A 75 -8.83 10.98 1.90
CA PHE A 75 -7.56 11.70 1.80
C PHE A 75 -7.69 13.21 2.03
N GLU A 76 -8.88 13.80 1.99
CA GLU A 76 -9.04 15.23 2.31
C GLU A 76 -9.05 15.49 3.83
N SER A 77 -9.15 14.43 4.64
CA SER A 77 -9.09 14.48 6.11
C SER A 77 -7.68 14.46 6.70
N VAL A 78 -6.65 14.24 5.87
CA VAL A 78 -5.23 14.27 6.31
C VAL A 78 -4.69 15.69 6.25
N LEU A 79 -3.58 15.94 6.94
CA LEU A 79 -2.92 17.25 6.92
C LEU A 79 -2.52 17.62 5.47
N GLY A 80 -2.73 18.90 5.08
CA GLY A 80 -2.56 19.36 3.70
C GLY A 80 -1.21 19.02 3.06
N GLN A 81 -0.13 19.05 3.85
CA GLN A 81 1.23 18.67 3.42
C GLN A 81 1.32 17.19 2.98
N ASN A 82 0.49 16.32 3.57
CA ASN A 82 0.47 14.88 3.36
C ASN A 82 -0.52 14.40 2.31
N ILE A 83 -1.55 15.18 1.96
CA ILE A 83 -2.57 14.82 0.93
C ILE A 83 -1.89 14.34 -0.36
N LYS A 84 -0.86 15.06 -0.82
CA LYS A 84 -0.14 14.71 -2.06
C LYS A 84 0.53 13.34 -1.98
N PHE A 85 1.02 12.93 -0.82
CA PHE A 85 1.69 11.64 -0.65
C PHE A 85 0.70 10.49 -0.67
N PHE A 86 -0.46 10.64 -0.01
CA PHE A 86 -1.54 9.66 -0.09
C PHE A 86 -2.08 9.51 -1.51
N LYS A 87 -2.30 10.63 -2.23
CA LYS A 87 -2.76 10.58 -3.63
C LYS A 87 -1.74 9.91 -4.56
N LEU A 88 -0.45 10.20 -4.40
CA LEU A 88 0.61 9.54 -5.19
C LEU A 88 0.69 8.04 -4.88
N TYR A 89 0.65 7.66 -3.60
CA TYR A 89 0.62 6.27 -3.18
C TYR A 89 -0.57 5.53 -3.79
N TYR A 90 -1.78 6.06 -3.64
CA TYR A 90 -2.99 5.46 -4.19
C TYR A 90 -2.89 5.22 -5.70
N LEU A 91 -2.41 6.20 -6.47
CA LEU A 91 -2.23 6.08 -7.91
C LEU A 91 -1.19 5.01 -8.30
N GLU A 92 -0.09 4.92 -7.55
CA GLU A 92 0.94 3.91 -7.80
C GLU A 92 0.41 2.50 -7.51
N ILE A 93 -0.27 2.30 -6.37
CA ILE A 93 -0.89 1.01 -6.03
C ILE A 93 -1.93 0.61 -7.09
N GLU A 94 -2.83 1.52 -7.47
CA GLU A 94 -3.83 1.28 -8.52
C GLU A 94 -3.20 0.92 -9.88
N SER A 95 -2.07 1.55 -10.22
CA SER A 95 -1.31 1.27 -11.45
C SER A 95 -0.66 -0.12 -11.41
N LEU A 96 -0.10 -0.51 -10.26
CA LEU A 96 0.51 -1.82 -10.06
C LEU A 96 -0.53 -2.94 -10.16
N LEU A 97 -1.68 -2.77 -9.51
CA LEU A 97 -2.73 -3.80 -9.47
C LEU A 97 -3.45 -3.95 -10.81
N ARG A 98 -3.66 -2.86 -11.57
CA ARG A 98 -4.26 -2.94 -12.92
C ARG A 98 -3.40 -3.71 -13.92
N LYS A 99 -2.07 -3.66 -13.79
CA LYS A 99 -1.13 -4.37 -14.69
C LYS A 99 -1.12 -5.88 -14.52
N ASN A 100 -1.82 -6.42 -13.51
CA ASN A 100 -2.01 -7.86 -13.32
C ASN A 100 -3.29 -8.42 -13.95
N MET A 101 -4.22 -7.56 -14.40
CA MET A 101 -5.48 -8.01 -15.05
C MET A 101 -5.39 -8.08 -16.58
N LEU A 102 -4.20 -7.93 -17.17
CA LEU A 102 -3.91 -7.99 -18.62
C LEU A 102 -2.73 -8.92 -18.90
#